data_AF-X0V0Z7-F1
#
_entry.id   AF-X0V0Z7-F1
#
_cell.length_a   1.000
_cell.length_b   1.000
_cell.length_c   1.000
_cell.angle_alpha   90.00
_cell.angle_beta   90.00
_cell.angle_gamma   90.00
#
_symmetry.space_group_name_H-M   'P 1'
#
loop_
_entity.id
_entity.type
_entity.pdbx_description
1 polymer ?
#
loop_
_entity_poly.entity_id
_entity_poly.type
_entity_poly.pdbx_seq_one_letter_code
_entity_poly.pdbx_strand_id
1 'polypeptide(L)'
;LEFSPEEFTDSDLPFVLEVCEAVFEAWGEASAEKPVIINLPATVERRPPNHYADMIEWFCKRFSARDRIIVSLHSHNDQGMAVAATELALLAGADRVEGTLFGHGERTGNVDIVVLANNLYSRGIETGLDFSNLPEVAKAVERLTGMPIYYRQPYSGKYVFTAFSGSHQDAIRKGMHKLDEAEMRFGVGWKVPYLHVDPADIGRAFEPLIRITSQSGKGGVAWVLEQDYQLQIPNAMQPELRVAVQKFADEVAREVTSEEVYRIFEE
;
A
#
# COMPACT_ATOMS: atom_id res chain seq x y z
N LEU A 1 31.25 -1.53 -0.43
CA LEU A 1 31.36 -0.26 -1.18
C LEU A 1 30.13 -0.16 -2.08
N GLU A 2 29.67 1.05 -2.35
CA GLU A 2 28.53 1.29 -3.23
C GLU A 2 28.85 2.40 -4.23
N PHE A 3 28.51 2.18 -5.50
CA PHE A 3 28.64 3.15 -6.57
C PHE A 3 27.30 3.33 -7.26
N SER A 4 26.94 4.58 -7.53
CA SER A 4 25.73 4.96 -8.26
C SER A 4 26.11 5.80 -9.47
N PRO A 5 25.94 5.33 -10.72
CA PRO A 5 25.85 6.20 -11.88
C PRO A 5 24.55 7.00 -11.79
N GLU A 6 24.59 8.18 -11.14
CA GLU A 6 23.45 9.10 -11.07
C GLU A 6 22.93 9.43 -12.48
N GLU A 7 21.61 9.59 -12.61
CA GLU A 7 20.93 9.73 -13.92
C GLU A 7 21.09 8.48 -14.82
N PHE A 8 21.20 7.28 -14.22
CA PHE A 8 21.29 6.00 -14.94
C PHE A 8 20.21 5.86 -16.01
N THR A 9 18.96 6.15 -15.67
CA THR A 9 17.85 6.01 -16.63
C THR A 9 18.01 6.91 -17.84
N ASP A 10 18.65 8.08 -17.71
CA ASP A 10 18.84 9.07 -18.77
C ASP A 10 20.23 8.97 -19.45
N SER A 11 21.02 7.96 -19.11
CA SER A 11 22.37 7.75 -19.64
C SER A 11 22.42 6.64 -20.70
N ASP A 12 23.48 6.65 -21.53
CA ASP A 12 23.73 5.60 -22.50
C ASP A 12 24.18 4.30 -21.79
N LEU A 13 23.42 3.21 -21.95
CA LEU A 13 23.63 1.97 -21.19
C LEU A 13 25.02 1.34 -21.36
N PRO A 14 25.60 1.25 -22.58
CA PRO A 14 26.97 0.78 -22.76
C PRO A 14 27.99 1.63 -21.99
N PHE A 15 27.82 2.95 -21.96
CA PHE A 15 28.70 3.84 -21.21
C PHE A 15 28.55 3.66 -19.69
N VAL A 16 27.32 3.54 -19.19
CA VAL A 16 27.07 3.22 -17.77
C VAL A 16 27.78 1.92 -17.40
N LEU A 17 27.65 0.87 -18.23
CA LEU A 17 28.29 -0.41 -17.98
C LEU A 17 29.81 -0.25 -17.91
N GLU A 18 30.43 0.43 -18.88
CA GLU A 18 31.87 0.70 -18.89
C GLU A 18 32.34 1.40 -17.61
N VAL A 19 31.62 2.43 -17.16
CA VAL A 19 31.95 3.15 -15.92
C VAL A 19 31.82 2.25 -14.70
N CYS A 20 30.76 1.46 -14.60
CA CYS A 20 30.55 0.55 -13.46
C CYS A 20 31.62 -0.57 -13.42
N GLU A 21 32.02 -1.10 -14.58
CA GLU A 21 33.11 -2.07 -14.70
C GLU A 21 34.44 -1.45 -14.26
N ALA A 22 34.76 -0.24 -14.74
CA ALA A 22 35.99 0.46 -14.35
C ALA A 22 36.05 0.74 -12.84
N VAL A 23 34.93 1.11 -12.22
CA VAL A 23 34.85 1.29 -10.75
C VAL A 23 35.03 -0.04 -10.01
N PHE A 24 34.39 -1.10 -10.49
CA PHE A 24 34.52 -2.45 -9.94
C PHE A 24 35.97 -2.95 -9.99
N GLU A 25 36.64 -2.79 -11.14
CA GLU A 25 38.05 -3.13 -11.32
C GLU A 25 38.96 -2.30 -10.41
N ALA A 26 38.72 -0.99 -10.32
CA ALA A 26 39.52 -0.08 -9.50
C ALA A 26 39.43 -0.42 -8.00
N TRP A 27 38.27 -0.89 -7.54
CA TRP A 27 38.13 -1.35 -6.15
C TRP A 27 38.80 -2.68 -5.89
N GLY A 28 38.80 -3.62 -6.85
CA GLY A 28 39.58 -4.86 -6.82
C GLY A 28 39.27 -5.87 -5.69
N GLU A 29 38.45 -5.50 -4.70
CA GLU A 29 38.21 -6.25 -3.47
C GLU A 29 36.92 -7.10 -3.47
N ALA A 30 36.08 -6.99 -4.50
CA ALA A 30 34.79 -7.67 -4.52
C ALA A 30 34.96 -9.20 -4.60
N SER A 31 34.20 -9.96 -3.84
CA SER A 31 34.07 -11.42 -4.01
C SER A 31 32.61 -11.84 -3.91
N ALA A 32 32.30 -13.11 -4.16
CA ALA A 32 30.93 -13.60 -3.98
C ALA A 32 30.47 -13.49 -2.52
N GLU A 33 31.40 -13.62 -1.56
CA GLU A 33 31.15 -13.49 -0.13
C GLU A 33 31.13 -12.02 0.35
N LYS A 34 31.78 -11.13 -0.39
CA LYS A 34 31.84 -9.69 -0.11
C LYS A 34 31.58 -8.90 -1.40
N PRO A 35 30.35 -8.96 -1.94
CA PRO A 35 30.03 -8.26 -3.17
C PRO A 35 30.04 -6.74 -2.94
N VAL A 36 30.30 -5.99 -4.00
CA VAL A 36 30.11 -4.54 -4.01
C VAL A 36 28.73 -4.20 -4.56
N ILE A 37 28.20 -3.04 -4.20
CA ILE A 37 26.87 -2.62 -4.64
C ILE A 37 27.00 -1.70 -5.84
N ILE A 38 26.30 -2.03 -6.92
CA ILE A 38 26.07 -1.12 -8.05
C ILE A 38 24.60 -0.71 -7.98
N ASN A 39 24.37 0.54 -7.58
CA ASN A 39 23.02 1.10 -7.44
C ASN A 39 22.64 1.85 -8.71
N LEU A 40 21.53 1.47 -9.34
CA LEU A 40 21.13 1.97 -10.66
C LEU A 40 19.87 2.84 -10.53
N PRO A 41 20.00 4.14 -10.24
CA PRO A 41 18.87 4.98 -9.88
C PRO A 41 18.00 5.38 -11.08
N ALA A 42 16.69 5.37 -10.90
CA ALA A 42 15.79 6.22 -11.68
C ALA A 42 15.71 7.59 -11.00
N THR A 43 16.79 8.38 -11.11
CA THR A 43 16.95 9.69 -10.44
C THR A 43 15.78 10.62 -10.74
N VAL A 44 15.34 10.64 -12.00
CA VAL A 44 14.07 11.21 -12.42
C VAL A 44 13.29 10.15 -13.18
N GLU A 45 12.06 9.89 -12.76
CA GLU A 45 11.18 8.93 -13.43
C GLU A 45 10.66 9.51 -14.76
N ARG A 46 11.34 9.19 -15.87
CA ARG A 46 10.93 9.64 -17.23
C ARG A 46 10.42 8.53 -18.13
N ARG A 47 10.64 7.28 -17.75
CA ARG A 47 10.36 6.09 -18.55
C ARG A 47 9.29 5.23 -17.89
N PRO A 48 8.47 4.51 -18.67
CA PRO A 48 7.58 3.50 -18.13
C PRO A 48 8.34 2.44 -17.31
N PRO A 49 7.70 1.84 -16.29
CA PRO A 49 8.29 0.80 -15.43
C PRO A 49 8.98 -0.34 -16.18
N ASN A 50 8.37 -0.81 -17.28
CA ASN A 50 8.92 -1.91 -18.07
C ASN A 50 10.22 -1.51 -18.78
N HIS A 51 10.38 -0.25 -19.20
CA HIS A 51 11.65 0.19 -19.79
C HIS A 51 12.76 0.22 -18.75
N TYR A 52 12.47 0.67 -17.52
CA TYR A 52 13.46 0.62 -16.44
C TYR A 52 13.86 -0.84 -16.14
N ALA A 53 12.88 -1.76 -16.08
CA ALA A 53 13.15 -3.19 -15.92
C ALA A 53 14.01 -3.76 -17.06
N ASP A 54 13.73 -3.41 -18.32
CA ASP A 54 14.55 -3.83 -19.47
C ASP A 54 16.00 -3.33 -19.35
N MET A 55 16.19 -2.09 -18.88
CA MET A 55 17.53 -1.51 -18.64
C MET A 55 18.28 -2.28 -17.54
N ILE A 56 17.60 -2.63 -16.45
CA ILE A 56 18.14 -3.43 -15.35
C ILE A 56 18.50 -4.84 -15.84
N GLU A 57 17.60 -5.53 -16.55
CA GLU A 57 17.86 -6.86 -17.11
C GLU A 57 19.05 -6.82 -18.07
N TRP A 58 19.13 -5.79 -18.91
CA TRP A 58 20.21 -5.59 -19.86
C TRP A 58 21.56 -5.45 -19.15
N PHE A 59 21.61 -4.67 -18.06
CA PHE A 59 22.79 -4.46 -17.24
C PHE A 59 23.21 -5.75 -16.52
N CYS A 60 22.26 -6.40 -15.82
CA CYS A 60 22.49 -7.65 -15.10
C CYS A 60 23.04 -8.76 -16.00
N LYS A 61 22.59 -8.84 -17.25
CA LYS A 61 23.06 -9.82 -18.24
C LYS A 61 24.46 -9.55 -18.80
N ARG A 62 25.00 -8.34 -18.61
CA ARG A 62 26.24 -7.88 -19.27
C ARG A 62 27.35 -7.52 -18.32
N PHE A 63 27.05 -7.27 -17.06
CA PHE A 63 28.08 -7.05 -16.05
C PHE A 63 28.98 -8.29 -15.93
N SER A 64 30.27 -8.10 -16.12
CA SER A 64 31.28 -9.16 -16.31
C SER A 64 31.41 -10.09 -15.10
N ALA A 65 31.17 -9.54 -13.90
CA ALA A 65 31.31 -10.21 -12.63
C ALA A 65 29.99 -10.19 -11.83
N ARG A 66 28.88 -10.58 -12.48
CA ARG A 66 27.52 -10.49 -11.92
C ARG A 66 27.35 -11.16 -10.54
N ASP A 67 28.08 -12.24 -10.27
CA ASP A 67 28.09 -12.98 -8.99
C ASP A 67 28.85 -12.27 -7.87
N ARG A 68 29.61 -11.22 -8.18
CA ARG A 68 30.42 -10.43 -7.24
C ARG A 68 29.84 -9.03 -7.01
N ILE A 69 28.63 -8.77 -7.51
CA ILE A 69 27.91 -7.52 -7.29
C ILE A 69 26.49 -7.76 -6.77
N ILE A 70 26.01 -6.78 -6.01
CA ILE A 70 24.60 -6.60 -5.68
C ILE A 70 24.09 -5.47 -6.56
N VAL A 71 23.12 -5.76 -7.42
CA VAL A 71 22.42 -4.72 -8.19
C VAL A 71 21.33 -4.12 -7.32
N SER A 72 21.50 -2.84 -6.98
CA SER A 72 20.55 -2.09 -6.15
C SER A 72 19.69 -1.17 -7.02
N LEU A 73 18.42 -1.04 -6.65
CA LEU A 73 17.45 -0.16 -7.27
C LEU A 73 17.23 1.07 -6.40
N HIS A 74 17.07 2.23 -7.02
CA HIS A 74 16.73 3.47 -6.33
C HIS A 74 15.79 4.27 -7.24
N SER A 75 14.49 4.07 -7.10
CA SER A 75 13.50 4.68 -7.98
C SER A 75 12.81 5.87 -7.32
N HIS A 76 12.84 7.03 -7.99
CA HIS A 76 11.95 8.14 -7.68
C HIS A 76 10.57 7.97 -8.33
N ASN A 77 9.61 8.81 -7.93
CA ASN A 77 8.20 8.64 -8.21
C ASN A 77 7.59 9.78 -9.08
N ASP A 78 8.37 10.44 -9.93
CA ASP A 78 7.97 11.65 -10.68
C ASP A 78 6.73 11.44 -11.59
N GLN A 79 6.47 10.20 -12.05
CA GLN A 79 5.29 9.81 -12.82
C GLN A 79 4.34 8.90 -12.01
N GLY A 80 4.59 8.70 -10.72
CA GLY A 80 3.74 7.91 -9.84
C GLY A 80 3.88 6.40 -10.02
N MET A 81 4.98 5.92 -10.61
CA MET A 81 5.14 4.50 -10.94
C MET A 81 6.35 3.83 -10.24
N ALA A 82 6.97 4.47 -9.24
CA ALA A 82 8.18 3.97 -8.58
C ALA A 82 8.04 2.54 -8.04
N VAL A 83 6.88 2.22 -7.44
CA VAL A 83 6.57 0.88 -6.92
C VAL A 83 6.54 -0.14 -8.06
N ALA A 84 5.87 0.18 -9.17
CA ALA A 84 5.80 -0.71 -10.33
C ALA A 84 7.18 -0.87 -11.00
N ALA A 85 7.93 0.22 -11.15
CA ALA A 85 9.29 0.22 -11.70
C ALA A 85 10.21 -0.68 -10.87
N THR A 86 10.12 -0.58 -9.54
CA THR A 86 10.92 -1.39 -8.62
C THR A 86 10.52 -2.86 -8.65
N GLU A 87 9.23 -3.20 -8.59
CA GLU A 87 8.77 -4.60 -8.65
C GLU A 87 9.19 -5.29 -9.96
N LEU A 88 9.07 -4.60 -11.10
CA LEU A 88 9.49 -5.15 -12.39
C LEU A 88 11.02 -5.27 -12.48
N ALA A 89 11.77 -4.32 -11.94
CA ALA A 89 13.23 -4.37 -11.93
C ALA A 89 13.78 -5.47 -11.00
N LEU A 90 13.08 -5.80 -9.91
CA LEU A 90 13.38 -6.99 -9.10
C LEU A 90 13.20 -8.27 -9.92
N LEU A 91 12.11 -8.39 -10.69
CA LEU A 91 11.90 -9.52 -11.60
C LEU A 91 12.95 -9.58 -12.72
N ALA A 92 13.51 -8.43 -13.13
CA ALA A 92 14.59 -8.32 -14.10
C ALA A 92 15.97 -8.75 -13.56
N GLY A 93 16.06 -9.10 -12.27
CA GLY A 93 17.27 -9.67 -11.66
C GLY A 93 18.09 -8.68 -10.84
N ALA A 94 17.48 -7.60 -10.34
CA ALA A 94 18.08 -6.81 -9.25
C ALA A 94 17.96 -7.53 -7.90
N ASP A 95 18.84 -7.18 -6.97
CA ASP A 95 19.02 -7.88 -5.69
C ASP A 95 18.59 -7.05 -4.48
N ARG A 96 18.64 -5.72 -4.58
CA ARG A 96 18.45 -4.78 -3.47
C ARG A 96 17.58 -3.60 -3.89
N VAL A 97 16.83 -3.05 -2.93
CA VAL A 97 16.03 -1.84 -3.11
C VAL A 97 16.42 -0.79 -2.08
N GLU A 98 16.59 0.44 -2.55
CA GLU A 98 16.63 1.65 -1.74
C GLU A 98 15.31 2.40 -1.88
N GLY A 99 14.80 2.89 -0.76
CA GLY A 99 13.56 3.65 -0.71
C GLY A 99 13.34 4.23 0.68
N THR A 100 12.14 4.72 0.92
CA THR A 100 11.78 5.35 2.18
C THR A 100 10.43 4.84 2.67
N LEU A 101 10.19 4.97 3.97
CA LEU A 101 8.85 4.73 4.52
C LEU A 101 7.89 5.79 3.97
N PHE A 102 6.72 5.34 3.51
CA PHE A 102 5.64 6.20 2.99
C PHE A 102 6.04 7.06 1.78
N GLY A 103 7.08 6.67 1.05
CA GLY A 103 7.51 7.33 -0.18
C GLY A 103 8.05 8.74 0.02
N HIS A 104 8.65 9.04 1.18
CA HIS A 104 9.40 10.29 1.38
C HIS A 104 10.60 10.42 0.43
N GLY A 105 11.05 11.65 0.20
CA GLY A 105 12.24 11.94 -0.60
C GLY A 105 12.13 13.23 -1.37
N GLU A 106 13.06 13.46 -2.29
CA GLU A 106 13.03 14.62 -3.18
C GLU A 106 11.77 14.62 -4.05
N ARG A 107 11.19 15.81 -4.27
CA ARG A 107 10.05 16.06 -5.18
C ARG A 107 8.82 15.19 -4.87
N THR A 108 8.60 14.14 -5.66
CA THR A 108 7.50 13.17 -5.56
C THR A 108 7.85 11.97 -4.69
N GLY A 109 9.08 11.92 -4.17
CA GLY A 109 9.54 10.90 -3.25
C GLY A 109 10.34 9.77 -3.89
N ASN A 110 10.89 8.92 -3.02
CA ASN A 110 11.44 7.62 -3.39
C ASN A 110 10.32 6.57 -3.42
N VAL A 111 10.64 5.37 -3.88
CA VAL A 111 9.75 4.22 -3.75
C VAL A 111 9.37 3.96 -2.29
N ASP A 112 8.09 3.69 -2.06
CA ASP A 112 7.55 3.42 -0.73
C ASP A 112 7.83 1.99 -0.28
N ILE A 113 8.73 1.85 0.70
CA ILE A 113 9.13 0.56 1.27
C ILE A 113 7.98 -0.13 2.00
N VAL A 114 7.05 0.62 2.60
CA VAL A 114 5.86 0.05 3.25
C VAL A 114 5.01 -0.66 2.21
N VAL A 115 4.79 -0.02 1.06
CA VAL A 115 4.00 -0.60 -0.04
C VAL A 115 4.67 -1.82 -0.62
N LEU A 116 5.97 -1.75 -0.94
CA LEU A 116 6.71 -2.89 -1.49
C LEU A 116 6.70 -4.09 -0.55
N ALA A 117 6.98 -3.87 0.73
CA ALA A 117 7.04 -4.96 1.70
C ALA A 117 5.68 -5.64 1.87
N ASN A 118 4.59 -4.87 1.96
CA ASN A 118 3.25 -5.42 2.11
C ASN A 118 2.72 -6.03 0.80
N ASN A 119 3.11 -5.52 -0.37
CA ASN A 119 2.83 -6.17 -1.65
C ASN A 119 3.46 -7.57 -1.73
N LEU A 120 4.71 -7.72 -1.30
CA LEU A 120 5.38 -9.02 -1.23
C LEU A 120 4.74 -9.94 -0.18
N TYR A 121 4.47 -9.41 1.02
CA TYR A 121 3.83 -10.16 2.11
C TYR A 121 2.46 -10.69 1.70
N SER A 122 1.61 -9.86 1.08
CA SER A 122 0.28 -10.26 0.59
C SER A 122 0.32 -11.37 -0.48
N ARG A 123 1.49 -11.60 -1.10
CA ARG A 123 1.76 -12.67 -2.07
C ARG A 123 2.49 -13.87 -1.44
N GLY A 124 2.68 -13.88 -0.12
CA GLY A 124 3.36 -14.93 0.64
C GLY A 124 4.88 -14.90 0.57
N ILE A 125 5.48 -13.75 0.19
CA ILE A 125 6.93 -13.57 0.12
C ILE A 125 7.39 -12.83 1.38
N GLU A 126 8.23 -13.48 2.18
CA GLU A 126 8.82 -12.88 3.38
C GLU A 126 9.89 -11.86 3.01
N THR A 127 9.85 -10.69 3.68
CA THR A 127 10.80 -9.59 3.44
C THR A 127 11.74 -9.32 4.61
N GLY A 128 11.50 -9.96 5.76
CA GLY A 128 12.20 -9.66 7.02
C GLY A 128 11.83 -8.30 7.65
N LEU A 129 10.88 -7.56 7.07
CA LEU A 129 10.37 -6.30 7.61
C LEU A 129 9.06 -6.55 8.36
N ASP A 130 8.94 -5.97 9.56
CA ASP A 130 7.75 -6.09 10.40
C ASP A 130 6.90 -4.81 10.33
N PHE A 131 5.71 -4.95 9.75
CA PHE A 131 4.68 -3.89 9.68
C PHE A 131 3.40 -4.27 10.42
N SER A 132 3.47 -5.23 11.35
CA SER A 132 2.32 -5.68 12.17
C SER A 132 1.67 -4.57 13.00
N ASN A 133 2.41 -3.49 13.30
CA ASN A 133 1.87 -2.26 13.89
C ASN A 133 2.14 -1.04 13.00
N LEU A 134 1.59 -1.07 11.78
CA LEU A 134 1.75 0.02 10.82
C LEU A 134 1.29 1.40 11.33
N PRO A 135 0.22 1.54 12.15
CA PRO A 135 -0.15 2.82 12.74
C PRO A 135 0.94 3.47 13.60
N GLU A 136 1.73 2.67 14.34
CA GLU A 136 2.83 3.20 15.14
C GLU A 136 3.97 3.73 14.26
N VAL A 137 4.33 2.98 13.21
CA VAL A 137 5.33 3.41 12.21
C VAL A 137 4.88 4.70 11.54
N ALA A 138 3.62 4.76 11.10
CA ALA A 138 3.00 5.94 10.51
C ALA A 138 3.10 7.17 11.43
N LYS A 139 2.65 7.03 12.67
CA LYS A 139 2.71 8.09 13.68
C LYS A 139 4.14 8.56 13.97
N ALA A 140 5.10 7.64 13.99
CA ALA A 140 6.50 7.98 14.18
C ALA A 140 7.03 8.82 13.00
N VAL A 141 6.75 8.43 11.76
CA VAL A 141 7.20 9.17 10.56
C VAL A 141 6.52 10.53 10.47
N GLU A 142 5.21 10.63 10.67
CA GLU A 142 4.51 11.92 10.65
C GLU A 142 5.06 12.88 11.72
N ARG A 143 5.35 12.38 12.93
CA ARG A 143 5.95 13.18 14.01
C ARG A 143 7.36 13.66 13.65
N LEU A 144 8.18 12.80 13.05
CA LEU A 144 9.59 13.11 12.75
C LEU A 144 9.75 14.02 11.53
N THR A 145 8.85 13.91 10.55
CA THR A 145 8.94 14.65 9.29
C THR A 145 8.03 15.88 9.26
N GLY A 146 6.99 15.92 10.10
CA GLY A 146 5.96 16.95 10.06
C GLY A 146 5.03 16.85 8.84
N MET A 147 5.16 15.79 8.03
CA MET A 147 4.34 15.57 6.85
C MET A 147 3.28 14.51 7.14
N PRO A 148 1.99 14.77 6.85
CA PRO A 148 0.94 13.77 7.04
C PRO A 148 1.00 12.70 5.96
N ILE A 149 0.60 11.47 6.32
CA ILE A 149 0.40 10.40 5.35
C ILE A 149 -0.86 10.67 4.53
N TYR A 150 -0.76 10.53 3.22
CA TYR A 150 -1.90 10.75 2.33
C TYR A 150 -3.06 9.79 2.66
N TYR A 151 -4.29 10.31 2.64
CA TYR A 151 -5.47 9.54 3.07
C TYR A 151 -5.74 8.25 2.28
N ARG A 152 -5.18 8.13 1.07
CA ARG A 152 -5.28 6.91 0.24
C ARG A 152 -3.92 6.28 -0.05
N GLN A 153 -2.89 6.60 0.73
CA GLN A 153 -1.61 5.90 0.65
C GLN A 153 -1.85 4.40 0.85
N PRO A 154 -1.42 3.51 -0.05
CA PRO A 154 -1.70 2.08 0.09
C PRO A 154 -1.26 1.55 1.46
N TYR A 155 -2.05 0.64 2.03
CA TYR A 155 -1.92 0.08 3.39
C TYR A 155 -2.09 1.06 4.57
N SER A 156 -1.62 2.30 4.44
CA SER A 156 -1.41 3.22 5.56
C SER A 156 -2.42 4.35 5.62
N GLY A 157 -3.00 4.71 4.47
CA GLY A 157 -3.94 5.82 4.36
C GLY A 157 -5.21 5.58 5.17
N LYS A 158 -5.81 6.67 5.65
CA LYS A 158 -7.05 6.62 6.45
C LYS A 158 -8.18 5.80 5.80
N TYR A 159 -8.33 5.86 4.48
CA TYR A 159 -9.50 5.29 3.78
C TYR A 159 -9.26 3.93 3.12
N VAL A 160 -8.09 3.31 3.30
CA VAL A 160 -7.72 2.11 2.51
C VAL A 160 -8.43 0.83 2.94
N PHE A 161 -8.93 0.77 4.17
CA PHE A 161 -9.77 -0.33 4.69
C PHE A 161 -11.18 0.13 5.01
N THR A 162 -11.64 1.18 4.32
CA THR A 162 -12.98 1.75 4.50
C THR A 162 -13.86 1.41 3.31
N ALA A 163 -15.05 0.87 3.56
CA ALA A 163 -16.08 0.69 2.54
C ALA A 163 -17.21 1.70 2.71
N PHE A 164 -17.36 2.60 1.73
CA PHE A 164 -18.41 3.63 1.74
C PHE A 164 -19.76 3.15 1.19
N SER A 165 -19.76 2.07 0.39
CA SER A 165 -20.98 1.51 -0.21
C SER A 165 -21.56 0.41 0.66
N GLY A 166 -22.86 0.47 0.95
CA GLY A 166 -23.57 -0.61 1.66
C GLY A 166 -23.48 -1.97 0.95
N SER A 167 -23.43 -1.98 -0.40
CA SER A 167 -23.24 -3.24 -1.14
C SER A 167 -21.84 -3.85 -0.93
N HIS A 168 -20.81 -3.01 -0.79
CA HIS A 168 -19.46 -3.46 -0.51
C HIS A 168 -19.33 -3.93 0.94
N GLN A 169 -19.96 -3.22 1.89
CA GLN A 169 -20.03 -3.62 3.30
C GLN A 169 -20.68 -5.00 3.46
N ASP A 170 -21.81 -5.25 2.79
CA ASP A 170 -22.48 -6.56 2.81
C ASP A 170 -21.61 -7.67 2.23
N ALA A 171 -20.91 -7.40 1.11
CA ALA A 171 -20.00 -8.36 0.50
C ALA A 171 -18.79 -8.68 1.38
N ILE A 172 -18.18 -7.67 2.02
CA ILE A 172 -17.09 -7.83 2.97
C ILE A 172 -17.55 -8.71 4.13
N ARG A 173 -18.68 -8.39 4.76
CA ARG A 173 -19.25 -9.17 5.87
C ARG A 173 -19.47 -10.64 5.49
N LYS A 174 -20.07 -10.88 4.32
CA LYS A 174 -20.27 -12.25 3.80
C LYS A 174 -18.95 -12.98 3.57
N GLY A 175 -17.91 -12.28 3.12
CA GLY A 175 -16.56 -12.82 3.00
C GLY A 175 -15.96 -13.21 4.35
N MET A 176 -16.00 -12.28 5.32
CA MET A 176 -15.49 -12.50 6.68
C MET A 176 -16.16 -13.70 7.37
N HIS A 177 -17.49 -13.84 7.26
CA HIS A 177 -18.24 -14.95 7.86
C HIS A 177 -17.95 -16.32 7.21
N LYS A 178 -17.28 -16.33 6.05
CA LYS A 178 -17.02 -17.53 5.26
C LYS A 178 -15.54 -17.83 5.10
N LEU A 179 -14.66 -17.25 5.94
CA LEU A 179 -13.22 -17.48 5.85
C LEU A 179 -12.88 -18.98 5.97
N ASP A 180 -13.43 -19.68 6.97
CA ASP A 180 -13.20 -21.13 7.13
C ASP A 180 -13.67 -21.93 5.91
N GLU A 181 -14.83 -21.58 5.36
CA GLU A 181 -15.39 -22.23 4.16
C GLU A 181 -14.53 -21.92 2.92
N ALA A 182 -13.99 -20.71 2.83
CA ALA A 182 -13.13 -20.27 1.75
C ALA A 182 -11.79 -21.00 1.77
N GLU A 183 -11.16 -21.14 2.94
CA GLU A 183 -9.93 -21.91 3.13
C GLU A 183 -10.15 -23.38 2.70
N MET A 184 -11.20 -24.02 3.22
CA MET A 184 -11.52 -25.42 2.86
C MET A 184 -11.79 -25.62 1.36
N ARG A 185 -12.45 -24.66 0.70
CA ARG A 185 -12.90 -24.81 -0.69
C ARG A 185 -11.85 -24.40 -1.71
N PHE A 186 -11.05 -23.38 -1.39
CA PHE A 186 -10.14 -22.74 -2.34
C PHE A 186 -8.66 -22.87 -1.94
N GLY A 187 -8.36 -23.34 -0.72
CA GLY A 187 -6.99 -23.43 -0.20
C GLY A 187 -6.31 -22.07 -0.12
N VAL A 188 -7.05 -21.01 0.23
CA VAL A 188 -6.55 -19.66 0.40
C VAL A 188 -7.07 -19.07 1.71
N GLY A 189 -6.16 -18.55 2.54
CA GLY A 189 -6.51 -18.08 3.89
C GLY A 189 -7.38 -16.84 3.84
N TRP A 190 -6.83 -15.73 3.34
CA TRP A 190 -7.58 -14.49 3.20
C TRP A 190 -8.37 -14.44 1.89
N LYS A 191 -9.70 -14.36 1.98
CA LYS A 191 -10.58 -14.26 0.80
C LYS A 191 -11.81 -13.39 1.07
N VAL A 192 -11.58 -12.09 1.27
CA VAL A 192 -12.65 -11.13 1.53
C VAL A 192 -12.82 -10.16 0.36
N PRO A 193 -14.02 -10.04 -0.24
CA PRO A 193 -14.25 -9.08 -1.32
C PRO A 193 -13.84 -7.67 -0.91
N TYR A 194 -13.21 -6.91 -1.81
CA TYR A 194 -12.77 -5.52 -1.61
C TYR A 194 -11.63 -5.29 -0.59
N LEU A 195 -11.22 -6.30 0.18
CA LEU A 195 -10.06 -6.23 1.08
C LEU A 195 -8.99 -7.19 0.58
N HIS A 196 -7.89 -6.65 0.07
CA HIS A 196 -6.80 -7.43 -0.53
C HIS A 196 -5.90 -8.13 0.50
N VAL A 197 -5.89 -7.64 1.75
CA VAL A 197 -5.21 -8.23 2.91
C VAL A 197 -6.13 -8.14 4.14
N ASP A 198 -5.85 -8.93 5.17
CA ASP A 198 -6.47 -8.72 6.49
C ASP A 198 -5.90 -7.43 7.09
N PRO A 199 -6.74 -6.42 7.39
CA PRO A 199 -6.26 -5.22 8.08
C PRO A 199 -5.56 -5.54 9.42
N ALA A 200 -5.96 -6.61 10.11
CA ALA A 200 -5.39 -6.99 11.40
C ALA A 200 -3.90 -7.37 11.29
N ASP A 201 -3.48 -7.95 10.16
CA ASP A 201 -2.08 -8.36 9.92
C ASP A 201 -1.10 -7.18 9.97
N ILE A 202 -1.61 -5.95 9.80
CA ILE A 202 -0.81 -4.71 9.83
C ILE A 202 -1.30 -3.74 10.92
N GLY A 203 -2.01 -4.25 11.92
CA GLY A 203 -2.45 -3.47 13.09
C GLY A 203 -3.57 -2.48 12.77
N ARG A 204 -4.34 -2.76 11.72
CA ARG A 204 -5.47 -1.96 11.26
C ARG A 204 -6.78 -2.73 11.49
N ALA A 205 -7.89 -2.06 11.26
CA ALA A 205 -9.21 -2.66 11.28
C ALA A 205 -9.99 -2.27 10.03
N PHE A 206 -10.93 -3.12 9.63
CA PHE A 206 -11.96 -2.71 8.68
C PHE A 206 -12.89 -1.70 9.36
N GLU A 207 -13.07 -0.53 8.74
CA GLU A 207 -13.95 0.52 9.24
C GLU A 207 -15.18 0.64 8.33
N PRO A 208 -16.35 0.14 8.75
CA PRO A 208 -17.58 0.41 8.03
C PRO A 208 -17.94 1.89 8.24
N LEU A 209 -17.56 2.75 7.29
CA LEU A 209 -17.98 4.15 7.35
C LEU A 209 -19.43 4.25 6.91
N ILE A 210 -20.33 4.35 7.87
CA ILE A 210 -21.75 4.57 7.63
C ILE A 210 -21.94 6.06 7.37
N ARG A 211 -21.85 6.45 6.10
CA ARG A 211 -22.27 7.79 5.70
C ARG A 211 -23.78 7.82 5.62
N ILE A 212 -24.43 8.43 6.61
CA ILE A 212 -25.80 8.90 6.49
C ILE A 212 -25.77 10.33 5.96
N THR A 213 -25.60 10.49 4.65
CA THR A 213 -25.92 11.73 3.92
C THR A 213 -27.39 11.72 3.46
N SER A 214 -27.88 12.87 2.98
CA SER A 214 -29.22 13.01 2.35
C SER A 214 -29.51 12.07 1.17
N GLN A 215 -28.49 11.37 0.67
CA GLN A 215 -28.62 10.35 -0.38
C GLN A 215 -28.51 8.90 0.12
N SER A 216 -28.39 8.68 1.42
CA SER A 216 -28.19 7.34 1.98
C SER A 216 -29.48 6.53 1.78
N GLY A 217 -29.32 5.41 1.10
CA GLY A 217 -30.41 4.55 0.66
C GLY A 217 -31.26 4.01 1.81
N LYS A 218 -32.36 3.35 1.45
CA LYS A 218 -33.44 2.90 2.35
C LYS A 218 -33.02 2.03 3.55
N GLY A 219 -31.80 1.49 3.60
CA GLY A 219 -31.35 0.55 4.64
C GLY A 219 -30.20 1.02 5.54
N GLY A 220 -29.65 2.23 5.35
CA GLY A 220 -28.41 2.64 6.03
C GLY A 220 -28.54 2.76 7.56
N VAL A 221 -29.67 3.28 8.06
CA VAL A 221 -29.84 3.64 9.47
C VAL A 221 -30.16 2.42 10.36
N ALA A 222 -31.09 1.58 9.92
CA ALA A 222 -31.43 0.34 10.64
C ALA A 222 -30.23 -0.61 10.72
N TRP A 223 -29.38 -0.61 9.69
CA TRP A 223 -28.15 -1.39 9.66
C TRP A 223 -27.14 -0.96 10.73
N VAL A 224 -27.00 0.36 10.98
CA VAL A 224 -26.13 0.90 12.05
C VAL A 224 -26.49 0.29 13.40
N LEU A 225 -27.78 0.32 13.74
CA LEU A 225 -28.28 -0.15 15.03
C LEU A 225 -28.16 -1.67 15.17
N GLU A 226 -28.35 -2.39 14.07
CA GLU A 226 -28.16 -3.83 14.06
C GLU A 226 -26.68 -4.22 14.25
N GLN A 227 -25.74 -3.50 13.61
CA GLN A 227 -24.32 -3.82 13.71
C GLN A 227 -23.70 -3.40 15.05
N ASP A 228 -23.88 -2.15 15.43
CA ASP A 228 -23.12 -1.57 16.54
C ASP A 228 -23.81 -1.80 17.89
N TYR A 229 -25.13 -2.06 17.87
CA TYR A 229 -25.96 -2.20 19.08
C TYR A 229 -26.80 -3.48 19.12
N GLN A 230 -26.67 -4.37 18.12
CA GLN A 230 -27.41 -5.64 18.03
C GLN A 230 -28.94 -5.46 18.06
N LEU A 231 -29.43 -4.31 17.59
CA LEU A 231 -30.86 -3.98 17.55
C LEU A 231 -31.45 -4.23 16.17
N GLN A 232 -32.32 -5.24 16.07
CA GLN A 232 -33.08 -5.48 14.85
C GLN A 232 -34.31 -4.58 14.77
N ILE A 233 -34.25 -3.58 13.89
CA ILE A 233 -35.35 -2.61 13.72
C ILE A 233 -36.43 -3.18 12.79
N PRO A 234 -37.69 -3.32 13.25
CA PRO A 234 -38.79 -3.80 12.41
C PRO A 234 -38.96 -2.93 11.15
N ASN A 235 -39.22 -3.56 9.99
CA ASN A 235 -39.37 -2.87 8.70
C ASN A 235 -40.39 -1.72 8.73
N ALA A 236 -41.41 -1.80 9.60
CA ALA A 236 -42.42 -0.75 9.77
C ALA A 236 -41.87 0.53 10.43
N MET A 237 -40.82 0.43 11.26
CA MET A 237 -40.22 1.56 11.99
C MET A 237 -39.07 2.22 11.22
N GLN A 238 -38.45 1.51 10.29
CA GLN A 238 -37.29 2.02 9.53
C GLN A 238 -37.57 3.33 8.76
N PRO A 239 -38.77 3.58 8.18
CA PRO A 239 -39.05 4.85 7.52
C PRO A 239 -39.02 6.06 8.47
N GLU A 240 -39.56 5.92 9.68
CA GLU A 240 -39.64 6.99 10.69
C GLU A 240 -38.25 7.33 11.23
N LEU A 241 -37.51 6.30 11.64
CA LEU A 241 -36.13 6.43 12.09
C LEU A 241 -35.23 7.10 11.02
N ARG A 242 -35.43 6.75 9.74
CA ARG A 242 -34.70 7.39 8.64
C ARG A 242 -34.98 8.88 8.54
N VAL A 243 -36.23 9.31 8.72
CA VAL A 243 -36.60 10.73 8.68
C VAL A 243 -35.96 11.49 9.86
N ALA A 244 -35.98 10.90 11.06
CA ALA A 244 -35.38 11.49 12.24
C ALA A 244 -33.87 11.70 12.07
N VAL A 245 -33.15 10.65 11.63
CA VAL A 245 -31.71 10.74 11.39
C VAL A 245 -31.37 11.67 10.22
N GLN A 246 -32.20 11.70 9.17
CA GLN A 246 -32.00 12.63 8.06
C GLN A 246 -32.10 14.08 8.51
N LYS A 247 -33.13 14.40 9.30
CA LYS A 247 -33.33 15.75 9.85
C LYS A 247 -32.13 16.18 10.70
N PHE A 248 -31.65 15.30 11.57
CA PHE A 248 -30.47 15.57 12.38
C PHE A 248 -29.22 15.80 11.51
N ALA A 249 -29.00 14.96 10.49
CA ALA A 249 -27.88 15.10 9.56
C ALA A 249 -27.90 16.46 8.83
N ASP A 250 -29.08 16.90 8.39
CA ASP A 250 -29.27 18.18 7.71
C ASP A 250 -29.02 19.38 8.65
N GLU A 251 -29.40 19.26 9.93
CA GLU A 251 -29.18 20.31 10.95
C GLU A 251 -27.70 20.50 11.30
N VAL A 252 -26.96 19.41 11.48
CA VAL A 252 -25.55 19.48 11.88
C VAL A 252 -24.60 19.75 10.70
N ALA A 253 -25.09 19.60 9.47
CA ALA A 253 -24.34 19.77 8.22
C ALA A 253 -22.99 19.02 8.20
N ARG A 254 -22.93 17.90 8.92
CA ARG A 254 -21.76 17.00 9.03
C ARG A 254 -22.21 15.55 9.06
N GLU A 255 -21.24 14.65 9.00
CA GLU A 255 -21.48 13.21 9.14
C GLU A 255 -22.05 12.91 10.53
N VAL A 256 -23.08 12.04 10.57
CA VAL A 256 -23.72 11.53 11.79
C VAL A 256 -23.01 10.24 12.19
N THR A 257 -22.55 10.17 13.45
CA THR A 257 -21.87 8.97 13.95
C THR A 257 -22.87 7.88 14.35
N SER A 258 -22.39 6.64 14.51
CA SER A 258 -23.23 5.54 14.99
C SER A 258 -23.88 5.81 16.35
N GLU A 259 -23.13 6.42 17.27
CA GLU A 259 -23.62 6.83 18.58
C GLU A 259 -24.75 7.86 18.49
N GLU A 260 -24.67 8.78 17.53
CA GLU A 260 -25.73 9.76 17.29
C GLU A 260 -26.98 9.10 16.69
N VAL A 261 -26.82 8.11 15.81
CA VAL A 261 -27.94 7.31 15.30
C VAL A 261 -28.64 6.55 16.44
N TYR A 262 -27.86 5.97 17.36
CA TYR A 262 -28.41 5.28 18.53
C TYR A 262 -29.17 6.22 19.44
N ARG A 263 -28.63 7.40 19.73
CA ARG A 263 -29.34 8.42 20.52
C ARG A 263 -30.68 8.82 19.88
N ILE A 264 -30.69 9.03 18.56
CA ILE A 264 -31.93 9.38 17.83
C ILE A 264 -32.95 8.24 17.86
N PHE A 265 -32.51 6.99 17.95
CA PHE A 265 -33.41 5.85 18.08
C PHE A 265 -34.03 5.74 19.49
N GLU A 266 -33.34 6.18 20.54
CA GLU A 266 -33.85 6.15 21.92
C GLU A 266 -34.85 7.28 22.24
N GLU A 267 -34.85 8.36 21.46
CA GLU A 267 -35.77 9.51 21.58
C GLU A 267 -37.14 9.28 20.94
#